data_AF-A0A943WU37-F1
#
_entry.id   AF-A0A943WU37-F1
#
_cell.length_a   1.000
_cell.length_b   1.000
_cell.length_c   1.000
_cell.angle_alpha   90.00
_cell.angle_beta   90.00
_cell.angle_gamma   90.00
#
_symmetry.space_group_name_H-M   'P 1'
#
loop_
_entity.id
_entity.type
_entity.pdbx_description
1 polymer ?
#
loop_
_entity_poly.entity_id
_entity_poly.type
_entity_poly.pdbx_seq_one_letter_code
_entity_poly.pdbx_strand_id
1 'polypeptide(L)'
;MRRSFCTFIIVILAPAGIIFFNSCKSVEINAPDMIVIDKGERFCVDDYVKISVGKSAEFRDNINTGKEGIYSLTVTAESKTGKSVTKEIKVVVE
;
A
#
# COMPACT_ATOMS: atom_id res chain seq x y z
N MET A 1 22.24 8.25 6.89
CA MET A 1 21.79 8.24 8.30
C MET A 1 20.51 9.07 8.42
N ARG A 2 19.33 8.51 8.12
CA ARG A 2 18.03 9.23 8.29
C ARG A 2 17.45 8.84 9.64
N ARG A 3 17.57 9.73 10.62
CA ARG A 3 16.99 9.59 11.95
C ARG A 3 15.46 9.57 11.82
N SER A 4 14.85 8.46 12.19
CA SER A 4 13.40 8.34 12.32
C SER A 4 12.97 9.17 13.53
N PHE A 5 12.58 10.42 13.32
CA PHE A 5 11.93 11.23 14.35
C PHE A 5 10.52 10.69 14.56
N CYS A 6 10.35 9.88 15.60
CA CYS A 6 9.04 9.62 16.20
C CYS A 6 8.78 10.75 17.20
N THR A 7 7.98 11.73 16.82
CA THR A 7 7.57 12.82 17.72
C THR A 7 6.52 12.28 18.69
N PHE A 8 6.88 12.17 19.98
CA PHE A 8 5.97 11.80 21.06
C PHE A 8 5.22 13.05 21.54
N ILE A 9 3.96 13.23 21.13
CA ILE A 9 3.08 14.25 21.72
C ILE A 9 2.43 13.62 22.94
N ILE A 10 2.90 14.00 24.13
CA ILE A 10 2.28 13.62 25.41
C ILE A 10 1.12 14.58 25.65
N VAL A 11 -0.13 14.13 25.50
CA VAL A 11 -1.30 14.87 25.97
C VAL A 11 -1.61 14.35 27.37
N ILE A 12 -1.25 15.13 28.39
CA ILE A 12 -1.64 14.85 29.78
C ILE A 12 -3.10 15.28 29.94
N LEU A 13 -4.02 14.31 30.08
CA LEU A 13 -5.35 14.60 30.60
C LEU A 13 -5.88 13.44 31.44
N ALA A 14 -5.97 13.74 32.74
CA ALA A 14 -6.83 13.11 33.76
C ALA A 14 -6.42 11.70 34.29
N PRO A 15 -6.71 11.41 35.58
CA PRO A 15 -6.15 10.31 36.37
C PRO A 15 -6.65 8.89 36.03
N ALA A 16 -7.05 8.63 34.78
CA ALA A 16 -7.50 7.32 34.33
C ALA A 16 -6.81 6.93 33.03
N GLY A 17 -5.57 6.46 33.15
CA GLY A 17 -4.88 5.73 32.09
C GLY A 17 -4.15 6.60 31.07
N ILE A 18 -2.84 6.42 30.98
CA ILE A 18 -2.05 6.92 29.85
C ILE A 18 -2.43 6.07 28.62
N ILE A 19 -3.16 6.64 27.67
CA ILE A 19 -3.36 6.02 26.36
C ILE A 19 -2.14 6.35 25.51
N PHE A 20 -1.27 5.36 25.29
CA PHE A 20 -0.19 5.46 24.32
C PHE A 20 -0.78 5.42 22.91
N PHE A 21 -0.98 6.57 22.28
CA PHE A 21 -1.19 6.64 20.84
C PHE A 21 0.16 6.44 20.15
N ASN A 22 0.49 5.17 19.87
CA ASN A 22 1.62 4.80 19.06
C ASN A 22 1.35 5.26 17.61
N SER A 23 1.83 6.44 17.26
CA SER A 23 1.81 6.93 15.89
C SER A 23 2.85 6.16 15.06
N CYS A 24 2.53 4.90 14.78
CA CYS A 24 3.28 4.06 13.87
C CYS A 24 3.19 4.69 12.48
N LYS A 25 4.35 5.04 11.92
CA LYS A 25 4.50 5.35 10.49
C LYS A 25 3.70 4.35 9.68
N SER A 26 2.58 4.80 9.14
CA SER A 26 1.69 4.00 8.32
C SER A 26 2.41 3.60 7.05
N VAL A 27 2.31 2.33 6.66
CA VAL A 27 2.67 1.90 5.32
C VAL A 27 1.79 2.66 4.34
N GLU A 28 2.41 3.27 3.34
CA GLU A 28 1.70 3.95 2.25
C GLU A 28 1.98 3.22 0.94
N ILE A 29 0.89 2.75 0.33
CA ILE A 29 0.86 2.20 -1.03
C ILE A 29 0.41 3.33 -1.95
N ASN A 30 1.32 3.85 -2.76
CA ASN A 30 1.01 4.84 -3.78
C ASN A 30 0.78 4.12 -5.10
N ALA A 31 -0.48 4.10 -5.52
CA ALA A 31 -0.92 3.50 -6.77
C ALA A 31 -2.21 4.20 -7.23
N PRO A 32 -2.47 4.30 -8.53
CA PRO A 32 -3.76 4.76 -9.03
C PRO A 32 -4.87 3.75 -8.65
N ASP A 33 -6.12 4.21 -8.64
CA ASP A 33 -7.26 3.31 -8.38
C ASP A 33 -7.70 2.53 -9.64
N MET A 34 -7.24 2.98 -10.82
CA MET A 34 -7.48 2.36 -12.12
C MET A 34 -6.24 2.45 -13.01
N ILE A 35 -5.91 1.36 -13.69
CA ILE A 35 -4.85 1.26 -14.71
C ILE A 35 -5.51 0.81 -16.01
N VAL A 36 -5.18 1.46 -17.12
CA VAL A 36 -5.65 1.08 -18.46
C VAL A 36 -4.45 0.59 -19.25
N ILE A 37 -4.60 -0.54 -19.94
CA ILE A 37 -3.52 -1.23 -20.66
C ILE A 37 -4.07 -1.70 -22.00
N ASP A 38 -3.34 -1.44 -23.08
CA ASP A 38 -3.70 -1.98 -24.39
C ASP A 38 -3.50 -3.51 -24.45
N LYS A 39 -4.40 -4.17 -25.17
CA LYS A 39 -4.33 -5.62 -25.39
C LYS A 39 -3.01 -6.03 -26.03
N GLY A 40 -2.34 -6.98 -25.39
CA GLY A 40 -1.05 -7.51 -25.84
C GLY A 40 0.16 -6.73 -25.32
N GLU A 41 -0.03 -5.62 -24.61
CA GLU A 41 1.06 -4.92 -23.93
C GLU A 41 1.57 -5.73 -22.73
N ARG A 42 2.84 -5.47 -22.38
CA ARG A 42 3.47 -6.04 -21.19
C ARG A 42 3.05 -5.24 -19.97
N PHE A 43 2.45 -5.91 -18.99
CA PHE A 43 2.10 -5.31 -17.70
C PHE A 43 3.15 -5.61 -16.63
N CYS A 44 3.69 -4.57 -16.02
CA CYS A 44 4.58 -4.66 -14.86
C CYS A 44 3.94 -3.92 -13.68
N VAL A 45 3.71 -4.60 -12.56
CA VAL A 45 3.08 -4.00 -11.38
C VAL A 45 3.95 -2.90 -10.76
N ASP A 46 5.27 -3.07 -10.79
CA ASP A 46 6.24 -2.14 -10.22
C ASP A 46 6.24 -0.75 -10.89
N ASP A 47 5.73 -0.64 -12.12
CA ASP A 47 5.61 0.64 -12.83
C ASP A 47 4.54 1.54 -12.20
N TYR A 48 3.47 0.94 -11.70
CA TYR A 48 2.29 1.64 -11.20
C TYR A 48 2.23 1.72 -9.67
N VAL A 49 2.82 0.74 -8.99
CA VAL A 49 2.69 0.59 -7.54
C VAL A 49 4.02 0.90 -6.87
N LYS A 50 4.05 1.97 -6.08
CA LYS A 50 5.21 2.38 -5.27
C LYS A 50 4.91 2.23 -3.79
N ILE A 51 5.79 1.51 -3.09
CA ILE A 51 5.67 1.28 -1.65
C ILE A 51 6.73 2.12 -0.96
N SER A 52 6.30 3.17 -0.28
CA SER A 52 7.20 4.20 0.26
C SER A 52 7.89 3.75 1.56
N VAL A 53 7.21 2.94 2.37
CA VAL A 53 7.70 2.45 3.66
C VAL A 53 7.07 1.09 3.94
N GLY A 54 7.89 0.03 3.98
CA GLY A 54 7.42 -1.33 4.25
C GLY A 54 8.56 -2.28 4.61
N LYS A 55 8.21 -3.46 5.09
CA LYS A 55 9.11 -4.61 5.32
C LYS A 55 9.01 -5.59 4.15
N SER A 56 7.80 -5.86 3.68
CA SER A 56 7.50 -6.75 2.56
C SER A 56 6.26 -6.26 1.80
N ALA A 57 6.15 -6.71 0.55
CA ALA A 57 5.04 -6.45 -0.34
C ALA A 57 4.63 -7.76 -1.02
N GLU A 58 3.33 -8.02 -1.04
CA GLU A 58 2.71 -9.13 -1.76
C GLU A 58 1.76 -8.57 -2.80
N PHE A 59 1.86 -9.11 -4.01
CA PHE A 59 1.02 -8.75 -5.14
C PHE A 59 0.21 -9.98 -5.54
N ARG A 60 -1.10 -9.80 -5.66
CA ARG A 60 -2.01 -10.82 -6.19
C ARG A 60 -2.82 -10.23 -7.31
N ASP A 61 -2.68 -10.80 -8.48
CA ASP A 61 -3.44 -10.42 -9.66
C ASP A 61 -3.89 -11.66 -10.43
N ASN A 62 -4.92 -11.46 -11.24
CA ASN A 62 -5.39 -12.42 -12.23
C ASN A 62 -5.50 -11.75 -13.60
N ILE A 63 -4.57 -10.82 -13.88
CA ILE A 63 -4.64 -9.96 -15.07
C ILE A 63 -4.23 -10.77 -16.28
N ASN A 64 -5.06 -10.70 -17.34
CA ASN A 64 -4.74 -11.28 -18.62
C ASN A 64 -4.70 -10.18 -19.68
N THR A 65 -3.49 -9.69 -19.98
CA THR A 65 -3.30 -8.63 -20.99
C THR A 65 -3.61 -9.10 -22.42
N GLY A 66 -3.76 -10.40 -22.66
CA GLY A 66 -4.15 -10.95 -23.96
C GLY A 66 -5.66 -10.93 -24.21
N LYS A 67 -6.47 -10.58 -23.20
CA LYS A 67 -7.93 -10.58 -23.28
C LYS A 67 -8.50 -9.28 -22.72
N GLU A 68 -9.32 -8.62 -23.51
CA GLU A 68 -10.05 -7.43 -23.07
C GLU A 68 -10.97 -7.77 -21.89
N GLY A 69 -10.97 -6.91 -20.89
CA GLY A 69 -11.72 -7.14 -19.67
C GLY A 69 -11.26 -6.29 -18.49
N ILE A 70 -12.04 -6.35 -17.43
CA ILE A 70 -11.74 -5.67 -16.17
C ILE A 70 -11.20 -6.72 -15.19
N TYR A 71 -10.00 -6.45 -14.70
CA TYR A 71 -9.24 -7.27 -13.77
C TYR A 71 -8.99 -6.51 -12.47
N SER A 72 -8.60 -7.23 -11.43
CA SER A 72 -8.22 -6.64 -10.14
C SER A 72 -6.79 -7.02 -9.78
N LEU A 73 -6.06 -6.03 -9.28
CA LEU A 73 -4.74 -6.16 -8.67
C LEU A 73 -4.88 -5.83 -7.18
N THR A 74 -4.60 -6.80 -6.34
CA THR A 74 -4.54 -6.63 -4.89
C THR A 74 -3.09 -6.49 -4.46
N VAL A 75 -2.79 -5.38 -3.80
CA VAL A 75 -1.47 -5.10 -3.24
C VAL A 75 -1.57 -5.11 -1.74
N THR A 76 -0.80 -5.96 -1.07
CA THR A 76 -0.70 -5.99 0.39
C THR A 76 0.72 -5.67 0.81
N ALA A 77 0.90 -4.64 1.64
CA ALA A 77 2.20 -4.24 2.15
C ALA A 77 2.22 -4.33 3.67
N GLU A 78 3.24 -4.97 4.22
CA GLU A 78 3.44 -5.11 5.68
C GLU A 78 4.46 -4.07 6.17
N SER A 79 4.12 -3.40 7.27
CA SER A 79 5.01 -2.47 7.97
C SER A 79 6.04 -3.22 8.80
N LYS A 80 7.16 -2.55 9.13
CA LYS A 80 8.15 -3.10 10.08
C LYS A 80 7.59 -3.37 11.47
N THR A 81 6.42 -2.80 11.81
CA THR A 81 5.73 -2.99 13.08
C THR A 81 4.63 -4.05 13.02
N GLY A 82 4.50 -4.79 11.90
CA GLY A 82 3.54 -5.89 11.73
C GLY A 82 2.13 -5.45 11.32
N LYS A 83 1.89 -4.15 11.10
CA LYS A 83 0.63 -3.66 10.51
C LYS A 83 0.66 -3.83 9.00
N SER A 84 -0.37 -4.44 8.42
CA SER A 84 -0.53 -4.58 6.97
C SER A 84 -1.56 -3.60 6.42
N VAL A 85 -1.31 -3.13 5.19
CA VAL A 85 -2.22 -2.28 4.42
C VAL A 85 -2.48 -3.00 3.10
N THR A 86 -3.76 -3.10 2.72
CA THR A 86 -4.17 -3.69 1.44
C THR A 86 -4.84 -2.62 0.59
N LYS A 87 -4.45 -2.54 -0.68
CA LYS A 87 -5.07 -1.68 -1.68
C LYS A 87 -5.49 -2.54 -2.87
N GLU A 88 -6.73 -2.37 -3.32
CA GLU A 88 -7.24 -2.97 -4.55
C GLU A 88 -7.20 -1.93 -5.68
N ILE A 89 -6.74 -2.35 -6.85
CA ILE A 89 -6.56 -1.52 -8.04
C ILE A 89 -7.30 -2.21 -9.18
N LYS A 90 -8.10 -1.46 -9.94
CA LYS A 90 -8.78 -1.98 -11.13
C LYS A 90 -7.85 -1.88 -12.33
N VAL A 91 -7.76 -2.94 -13.13
CA VAL A 91 -6.95 -2.96 -14.35
C VAL A 91 -7.89 -3.25 -15.52
N VAL A 92 -8.01 -2.31 -16.44
CA VAL A 92 -8.81 -2.46 -17.65
C VAL A 92 -7.89 -2.76 -18.81
N VAL A 93 -8.15 -3.88 -19.48
CA VAL A 93 -7.50 -4.26 -20.73
C VAL A 93 -8.47 -3.94 -21.85
N GLU A 94 -8.07 -3.08 -22.77
CA GLU A 94 -8.84 -2.65 -23.94
C GLU A 94 -8.04 -2.76 -25.25
#